data_AF-A0A355GG63-F1
#
_entry.id   AF-A0A355GG63-F1
#
_cell.length_a   1.000
_cell.length_b   1.000
_cell.length_c   1.000
_cell.angle_alpha   90.00
_cell.angle_beta   90.00
_cell.angle_gamma   90.00
#
_symmetry.space_group_name_H-M   'P 1'
#
loop_
_entity.id
_entity.type
_entity.pdbx_description
1 polymer ?
#
loop_
_entity_poly.entity_id
_entity_poly.type
_entity_poly.pdbx_seq_one_letter_code
_entity_poly.pdbx_strand_id
1 'polypeptide(L)' 'AALLKFSRAIVAKRGQVSDQDLQDIRDAGFSEEQIAEIVANVALNIFTNYFNNIARTEIDFPTVEPLPEGLAAANSQ' A
#
# COMPACT_ATOMS: atom_id res chain seq x y z
N ALA A 1 -3.18 -11.52 -1.93
CA ALA A 1 -1.94 -10.91 -2.51
C ALA A 1 -2.23 -9.85 -3.59
N ALA A 2 -3.31 -9.97 -4.38
CA ALA A 2 -3.59 -9.07 -5.51
C ALA A 2 -3.65 -7.58 -5.16
N LEU A 3 -4.37 -7.20 -4.08
CA LEU A 3 -4.39 -5.81 -3.59
C LEU A 3 -2.98 -5.26 -3.37
N LEU A 4 -2.14 -5.97 -2.61
CA LEU A 4 -0.78 -5.52 -2.33
C LEU A 4 0.07 -5.40 -3.60
N LYS A 5 -0.05 -6.35 -4.54
CA LYS A 5 0.63 -6.31 -5.84
C LYS A 5 0.21 -5.06 -6.63
N PHE A 6 -1.09 -4.79 -6.69
CA PHE A 6 -1.63 -3.64 -7.40
C PHE A 6 -1.23 -2.30 -6.74
N SER A 7 -1.33 -2.18 -5.41
CA SER A 7 -0.85 -0.98 -4.69
C SER A 7 0.64 -0.72 -4.94
N ARG A 8 1.46 -1.77 -4.95
CA ARG A 8 2.89 -1.65 -5.30
C ARG A 8 3.09 -1.22 -6.75
N ALA A 9 2.28 -1.74 -7.69
CA ALA A 9 2.35 -1.35 -9.09
C ALA A 9 2.02 0.14 -9.28
N ILE A 10 0.99 0.66 -8.60
CA ILE A 10 0.64 2.09 -8.61
C ILE A 10 1.85 2.93 -8.18
N VAL A 11 2.48 2.60 -7.05
CA VAL A 11 3.63 3.34 -6.53
C VAL A 11 4.84 3.25 -7.47
N ALA A 12 5.20 2.03 -7.90
CA ALA A 12 6.38 1.79 -8.74
C ALA A 12 6.25 2.46 -10.12
N LYS A 13 5.06 2.42 -10.70
CA LYS A 13 4.76 3.01 -12.02
C LYS A 13 4.26 4.45 -11.93
N ARG A 14 4.24 5.05 -10.73
CA ARG A 14 3.77 6.43 -10.48
C ARG A 14 2.39 6.70 -11.10
N GLY A 15 1.46 5.76 -10.90
CA GLY A 15 0.09 5.83 -11.42
C GLY A 15 -0.09 5.36 -12.87
N GLN A 16 0.98 5.13 -13.63
CA GLN A 16 0.92 4.62 -15.01
C GLN A 16 0.80 3.09 -15.02
N VAL A 17 -0.25 2.56 -14.40
CA VAL A 17 -0.54 1.12 -14.40
C VAL A 17 -0.95 0.66 -15.80
N SER A 18 -0.52 -0.54 -16.19
CA SER A 18 -0.88 -1.12 -17.49
C SER A 18 -2.27 -1.76 -17.45
N ASP A 19 -2.89 -1.94 -18.61
CA ASP A 19 -4.17 -2.67 -18.72
C ASP A 19 -4.10 -4.06 -18.09
N GLN A 20 -2.94 -4.73 -18.19
CA GLN A 20 -2.71 -6.02 -17.53
C GLN A 20 -2.75 -5.92 -15.99
N ASP A 21 -2.28 -4.81 -15.39
CA ASP A 21 -2.35 -4.66 -13.92
C ASP A 21 -3.81 -4.49 -13.47
N LEU A 22 -4.61 -3.79 -14.27
CA LEU A 22 -6.04 -3.59 -14.03
C LEU A 22 -6.81 -4.90 -14.24
N GLN A 23 -6.48 -5.66 -15.27
CA GLN A 23 -7.09 -6.96 -15.51
C GLN A 23 -6.75 -7.95 -14.39
N ASP A 24 -5.48 -8.02 -13.97
CA ASP A 24 -5.03 -8.89 -12.88
C ASP A 24 -5.82 -8.69 -11.58
N ILE A 25 -6.14 -7.43 -11.21
CA ILE A 25 -6.88 -7.15 -9.99
C ILE A 25 -8.40 -7.40 -10.15
N ARG A 26 -8.95 -7.16 -11.35
CA ARG A 26 -10.34 -7.52 -11.67
C ARG A 26 -10.56 -9.02 -11.64
N ASP A 27 -9.64 -9.80 -12.22
CA ASP A 27 -9.67 -11.26 -12.21
C ASP A 27 -9.54 -11.83 -10.78
N ALA A 28 -8.93 -11.07 -9.87
CA ALA A 28 -8.89 -11.38 -8.45
C ALA A 28 -10.21 -11.05 -7.70
N GLY A 29 -11.24 -10.58 -8.40
CA GLY A 29 -12.59 -10.35 -7.88
C GLY A 29 -12.83 -8.96 -7.28
N PHE A 30 -11.94 -8.00 -7.50
CA PHE A 30 -12.13 -6.63 -7.01
C PHE A 30 -13.07 -5.84 -7.93
N SER A 31 -14.02 -5.13 -7.32
CA SER A 31 -14.90 -4.21 -8.06
C SER A 31 -14.20 -2.90 -8.40
N GLU A 32 -14.77 -2.13 -9.34
CA GLU A 32 -14.22 -0.82 -9.71
C GLU A 32 -14.22 0.16 -8.52
N GLU A 33 -15.20 0.07 -7.61
CA GLU A 33 -15.25 0.88 -6.38
C GLU A 33 -14.09 0.53 -5.45
N GLN A 34 -13.78 -0.76 -5.29
CA GLN A 34 -12.65 -1.20 -4.47
C GLN A 34 -11.31 -0.80 -5.10
N ILE A 35 -11.20 -0.86 -6.44
CA ILE A 35 -10.01 -0.39 -7.16
C ILE A 35 -9.83 1.12 -6.94
N ALA A 36 -10.91 1.90 -7.03
CA ALA A 36 -10.88 3.33 -6.77
C ALA A 36 -10.47 3.65 -5.31
N GLU A 37 -10.98 2.89 -4.34
CA GLU A 37 -10.61 3.02 -2.93
C GLU A 37 -9.13 2.71 -2.70
N ILE A 38 -8.58 1.68 -3.36
CA ILE A 38 -7.15 1.37 -3.30
C ILE A 38 -6.32 2.52 -3.84
N VAL A 39 -6.68 3.06 -5.02
CA VAL A 39 -5.99 4.21 -5.62
C VAL A 39 -6.04 5.42 -4.70
N ALA A 40 -7.20 5.72 -4.12
CA ALA A 40 -7.38 6.84 -3.19
C ALA A 40 -6.48 6.70 -1.94
N ASN A 41 -6.42 5.51 -1.34
CA ASN A 41 -5.57 5.24 -0.18
C ASN A 41 -4.08 5.36 -0.53
N VAL A 42 -3.65 4.84 -1.68
CA VAL A 42 -2.27 4.96 -2.14
C VAL A 42 -1.90 6.44 -2.37
N ALA A 43 -2.78 7.20 -3.03
CA ALA A 43 -2.57 8.62 -3.27
C ALA A 43 -2.50 9.42 -1.96
N LEU A 44 -3.41 9.16 -1.01
CA LEU A 44 -3.40 9.79 0.31
C LEU A 44 -2.10 9.49 1.06
N ASN A 45 -1.62 8.24 1.02
CA ASN A 45 -0.38 7.86 1.66
C ASN A 45 0.84 8.56 1.03
N ILE A 46 0.89 8.68 -0.30
CA ILE A 46 1.95 9.43 -0.98
C ILE A 46 1.91 10.89 -0.55
N PHE A 47 0.73 11.51 -0.55
CA PHE A 47 0.54 12.90 -0.16
C PHE A 47 1.03 13.14 1.26
N THR A 48 0.56 12.36 2.24
CA THR A 48 0.93 12.58 3.65
C THR A 48 2.41 12.30 3.90
N ASN A 49 2.98 11.26 3.28
CA ASN A 49 4.42 10.97 3.40
C ASN A 49 5.26 12.12 2.84
N TYR A 50 4.91 12.63 1.66
CA TYR A 50 5.68 13.71 1.03
C TYR A 50 5.54 15.01 1.80
N PHE A 51 4.33 15.32 2.24
CA PHE A 51 4.07 16.48 3.09
C PHE A 51 4.91 16.44 4.36
N ASN A 52 4.90 15.32 5.09
CA ASN A 52 5.69 15.15 6.32
C ASN A 52 7.20 15.22 6.06
N ASN A 53 7.68 14.62 4.97
CA ASN A 53 9.11 14.69 4.62
C ASN A 53 9.56 16.12 4.32
N ILE A 54 8.73 16.92 3.62
CA ILE A 54 9.02 18.32 3.32
C ILE A 54 8.96 19.18 4.59
N ALA A 55 7.95 18.96 5.43
CA ALA A 55 7.77 19.67 6.69
C ALA A 55 8.83 19.30 7.74
N ARG A 56 9.59 18.21 7.54
CA ARG A 56 10.50 17.61 8.52
C ARG A 56 9.79 17.33 9.85
N THR A 57 8.57 16.81 9.77
CA THR A 57 7.76 16.48 10.95
C THR A 57 8.54 15.52 11.85
N GLU A 58 8.69 15.88 13.13
CA GLU A 58 9.32 15.00 14.12
C GLU A 58 8.45 13.77 14.38
N ILE A 59 9.09 12.61 14.58
CA ILE A 59 8.38 11.36 14.85
C ILE A 59 7.88 11.39 16.30
N ASP A 60 6.58 11.63 16.47
CA ASP A 60 5.89 11.66 17.77
C ASP A 60 5.19 10.33 18.08
N PHE A 61 5.92 9.22 17.93
CA PHE A 61 5.41 7.88 18.26
C PHE A 61 6.47 7.07 19.01
N PRO A 62 6.06 6.23 19.98
CA PRO A 62 6.98 5.41 20.75
C PRO A 62 7.70 4.40 19.83
N THR A 63 9.00 4.22 20.05
CA THR A 63 9.77 3.17 19.37
C THR A 63 9.25 1.82 19.83
N VAL A 64 8.83 0.98 18.88
CA VAL A 64 8.37 -0.39 19.14
C VAL A 64 9.49 -1.38 18.85
N GLU A 65 9.72 -2.32 19.77
CA GLU A 65 10.61 -3.45 19.52
C GLU A 65 9.97 -4.42 18.51
N PRO A 66 10.79 -5.08 17.65
CA PRO A 66 10.30 -6.10 16.75
C PRO A 66 9.57 -7.22 17.50
N LEU A 67 8.55 -7.81 16.87
CA LEU A 67 7.90 -9.00 17.43
C LEU A 67 8.94 -10.12 17.63
N PRO A 68 8.89 -10.87 18.75
CA PRO A 68 9.74 -12.03 18.96
C PRO A 68 9.59 -13.00 17.78
N GLU A 69 10.69 -13.58 17.31
CA GLU A 69 10.75 -14.43 16.10
C GLU A 69 9.69 -15.55 16.08
N GLY A 70 9.28 -16.05 17.25
CA GLY A 70 8.25 -17.09 17.39
C GLY A 70 6.80 -16.65 17.18
N LEU A 71 6.48 -15.35 17.26
CA LEU A 71 5.12 -14.83 17.05
C LEU A 71 4.88 -14.37 15.59
N ALA A 72 5.94 -13.98 14.86
CA ALA A 72 5.84 -13.57 13.47
C ALA A 72 5.47 -14.74 12.52
N ALA A 73 5.89 -15.96 12.84
CA ALA A 73 5.62 -17.16 12.06
C ALA A 73 4.16 -17.64 12.10
N ALA A 74 3.36 -17.18 13.07
CA ALA A 74 1.97 -17.59 13.24
C ALA A 74 1.00 -16.92 12.24
N ASN A 75 1.39 -15.80 11.62
CA ASN A 75 0.57 -15.05 10.65
C ASN A 75 0.95 -15.33 9.17
N SER A 76 1.77 -16.36 8.94
CA SER A 76 2.19 -16.81 7.60
C SER A 76 1.42 -18.02 7.07
N GLN A 77 0.23 -18.31 7.62
CA GLN A 77 -0.74 -19.27 7.07
C GLN A 77 -2.00 -18.57 6.57
#